data_AF-A0A094SQM3-F1
#
_entry.id   AF-A0A094SQM3-F1
#
_cell.length_a   1.000
_cell.length_b   1.000
_cell.length_c   1.000
_cell.angle_alpha   90.00
_cell.angle_beta   90.00
_cell.angle_gamma   90.00
#
_symmetry.space_group_name_H-M   'P 1'
#
loop_
_entity.id
_entity.type
_entity.pdbx_description
1 polymer ?
#
loop_
_entity_poly.entity_id
_entity_poly.type
_entity_poly.pdbx_seq_one_letter_code
_entity_poly.pdbx_strand_id
1 'polypeptide(L)'
;MIGRGAYIGTGVVLGDSCKIQNYAMVYEPAILGDGVFIGPAAVLTNDQFPRATNPDLTLKSSQDWIPVGVTIKTGASIGANATCIAPVVVGEWALVGSGAVVTKDVPNFALVVGNPAKRIRWVGKAGMPLEPGEAPGIFVCPVSSELYQEISPNELVEVVQS
;
A
#
# COMPACT_ATOMS: atom_id res chain seq x y z
N MET A 1 11.46 -4.07 11.95
CA MET A 1 12.16 -5.32 11.59
C MET A 1 12.54 -5.26 10.13
N ILE A 2 13.80 -5.54 9.78
CA ILE A 2 14.28 -5.56 8.39
C ILE A 2 14.69 -6.99 8.04
N GLY A 3 14.08 -7.54 7.00
CA GLY A 3 14.32 -8.89 6.51
C GLY A 3 15.60 -9.01 5.69
N ARG A 4 16.04 -10.24 5.48
CA ARG A 4 17.21 -10.57 4.66
C ARG A 4 17.00 -10.10 3.22
N GLY A 5 18.00 -9.39 2.70
CA GLY A 5 18.03 -8.97 1.29
C GLY A 5 16.97 -7.91 0.92
N ALA A 6 16.33 -7.29 1.92
CA ALA A 6 15.51 -6.12 1.67
C ALA A 6 16.38 -4.94 1.21
N TYR A 7 15.92 -4.21 0.21
CA TYR A 7 16.50 -2.94 -0.23
C TYR A 7 15.62 -1.80 0.24
N ILE A 8 16.23 -0.82 0.90
CA ILE A 8 15.59 0.43 1.30
C ILE A 8 16.45 1.56 0.73
N GLY A 9 15.86 2.30 -0.20
CA GLY A 9 16.47 3.41 -0.90
C GLY A 9 16.89 4.56 0.01
N THR A 10 17.90 5.32 -0.44
CA THR A 10 18.37 6.50 0.28
C THR A 10 17.29 7.58 0.26
N GLY A 11 16.79 7.97 1.43
CA GLY A 11 15.73 8.98 1.56
C GLY A 11 14.31 8.38 1.70
N VAL A 12 14.16 7.06 1.73
CA VAL A 12 12.92 6.43 2.17
C VAL A 12 12.66 6.79 3.63
N VAL A 13 11.43 7.22 3.93
CA VAL A 13 10.99 7.52 5.30
C VAL A 13 10.18 6.34 5.83
N LEU A 14 10.55 5.84 7.01
CA LEU A 14 9.83 4.77 7.71
C LEU A 14 9.34 5.28 9.05
N GLY A 15 8.05 5.13 9.32
CA GLY A 15 7.45 5.34 10.63
C GLY A 15 7.80 4.22 11.62
N ASP A 16 7.26 4.34 12.82
CA ASP A 16 7.52 3.42 13.92
C ASP A 16 6.91 2.04 13.67
N SER A 17 7.51 1.00 14.26
CA SER A 17 6.99 -0.37 14.22
C SER A 17 6.81 -0.99 12.82
N CYS A 18 7.47 -0.44 11.79
CA CYS A 18 7.45 -1.01 10.44
C CYS A 18 8.11 -2.40 10.37
N LYS A 19 7.56 -3.26 9.50
CA LYS A 19 8.12 -4.58 9.16
C LYS A 19 8.36 -4.66 7.67
N ILE A 20 9.62 -4.69 7.27
CA ILE A 20 10.05 -4.87 5.89
C ILE A 20 10.58 -6.28 5.75
N GLN A 21 9.89 -7.13 5.01
CA GLN A 21 10.21 -8.57 4.92
C GLN A 21 11.30 -8.87 3.88
N ASN A 22 11.74 -10.13 3.86
CA ASN A 22 12.83 -10.58 3.01
C ASN A 22 12.63 -10.20 1.54
N TYR A 23 13.69 -9.67 0.92
CA TYR A 23 13.72 -9.30 -0.49
C TYR A 23 12.71 -8.23 -0.93
N ALA A 24 12.06 -7.53 0.00
CA ALA A 24 11.26 -6.36 -0.35
C ALA A 24 12.16 -5.24 -0.90
N MET A 25 11.71 -4.56 -1.96
CA MET A 25 12.44 -3.49 -2.64
C MET A 25 11.65 -2.20 -2.49
N VAL A 26 12.13 -1.30 -1.63
CA VAL A 26 11.48 -0.01 -1.34
C VAL A 26 12.38 1.10 -1.88
N TYR A 27 11.99 1.71 -3.00
CA TYR A 27 12.78 2.77 -3.63
C TYR A 27 12.34 4.16 -3.16
N GLU A 28 13.31 5.07 -3.06
CA GLU A 28 13.08 6.48 -2.77
C GLU A 28 12.27 7.16 -3.88
N PRO A 29 11.40 8.14 -3.57
CA PRO A 29 11.19 8.78 -2.28
C PRO A 29 9.99 8.19 -1.51
N ALA A 30 9.88 6.86 -1.40
CA ALA A 30 8.77 6.24 -0.68
C ALA A 30 8.65 6.70 0.79
N ILE A 31 7.41 6.82 1.25
CA ILE A 31 7.06 7.22 2.62
C ILE A 31 6.14 6.16 3.21
N LEU A 32 6.54 5.58 4.33
CA LEU A 32 5.76 4.58 5.06
C LEU A 32 5.39 5.14 6.43
N GLY A 33 4.09 5.16 6.76
CA GLY A 33 3.59 5.51 8.09
C GLY A 33 3.86 4.44 9.14
N ASP A 34 3.33 4.64 10.34
CA ASP A 34 3.56 3.73 11.46
C ASP A 34 2.87 2.38 11.25
N GLY A 35 3.48 1.31 11.75
CA GLY A 35 2.91 -0.04 11.71
C GLY A 35 2.78 -0.65 10.32
N VAL A 36 3.40 -0.06 9.29
CA VAL A 36 3.34 -0.57 7.92
C VAL A 36 4.03 -1.92 7.81
N PHE A 37 3.38 -2.84 7.10
CA PHE A 37 3.94 -4.15 6.75
C PHE A 37 4.22 -4.22 5.25
N ILE A 38 5.46 -4.49 4.88
CA ILE A 38 5.86 -4.79 3.49
C ILE A 38 6.23 -6.27 3.41
N GLY A 39 5.41 -7.03 2.69
CA GLY A 39 5.55 -8.46 2.48
C GLY A 39 6.80 -8.85 1.70
N PRO A 40 7.21 -10.13 1.77
CA PRO A 40 8.43 -10.58 1.13
C PRO A 40 8.33 -10.43 -0.38
N ALA A 41 9.44 -10.01 -1.01
CA ALA A 41 9.54 -9.73 -2.44
C ALA A 41 8.54 -8.68 -2.98
N ALA A 42 7.89 -7.88 -2.13
CA ALA A 42 7.09 -6.75 -2.59
C ALA A 42 7.98 -5.62 -3.14
N VAL A 43 7.48 -4.89 -4.14
CA VAL A 43 8.22 -3.80 -4.80
C VAL A 43 7.40 -2.51 -4.76
N LEU A 44 7.99 -1.44 -4.22
CA LEU A 44 7.47 -0.08 -4.32
C LEU A 44 8.33 0.70 -5.33
N THR A 45 7.84 0.93 -6.55
CA THR A 45 8.64 1.55 -7.62
C THR A 45 8.86 3.05 -7.39
N ASN A 46 9.78 3.65 -8.14
CA ASN A 46 10.09 5.09 -8.06
C ASN A 46 10.04 5.85 -9.40
N ASP A 47 9.58 5.18 -10.44
CA ASP A 47 9.40 5.73 -11.78
C ASP A 47 8.13 5.12 -12.37
N GLN A 48 7.39 5.95 -13.09
CA GLN A 48 6.16 5.57 -13.77
C GLN A 48 6.44 4.92 -15.14
N PHE A 49 7.49 5.38 -15.84
CA PHE A 49 7.82 4.96 -17.20
C PHE A 49 9.33 4.77 -17.40
N PRO A 50 9.94 3.77 -16.71
CA PRO A 50 11.38 3.59 -16.68
C PRO A 50 11.97 3.23 -18.05
N ARG A 51 13.11 3.86 -18.37
CA ARG A 51 13.96 3.56 -19.54
C ARG A 51 15.42 3.76 -19.18
N ALA A 52 16.30 2.89 -19.69
CA ALA A 52 17.75 3.03 -19.49
C ALA A 52 18.38 4.13 -20.37
N THR A 53 17.72 4.48 -21.48
CA THR A 53 18.26 5.41 -22.49
C THR A 53 17.23 6.46 -22.91
N ASN A 54 17.75 7.56 -23.45
CA ASN A 54 17.01 8.53 -24.25
C ASN A 54 16.59 7.91 -25.61
N PRO A 55 15.70 8.58 -26.37
CA PRO A 55 15.30 8.09 -27.70
C PRO A 55 16.46 7.90 -28.69
N ASP A 56 17.57 8.62 -28.51
CA ASP A 56 18.80 8.52 -29.34
C ASP A 56 19.80 7.45 -28.85
N LEU A 57 19.40 6.61 -27.89
CA LEU A 57 20.21 5.57 -27.24
C LEU A 57 21.36 6.08 -26.35
N THR A 58 21.46 7.39 -26.08
CA THR A 58 22.35 7.89 -25.03
C THR A 58 21.85 7.44 -23.66
N LEU A 59 22.78 7.13 -22.74
CA LEU A 59 22.45 6.71 -21.39
C LEU A 59 21.75 7.85 -20.64
N LYS A 60 20.64 7.53 -19.96
CA LYS A 60 20.01 8.50 -19.05
C LYS A 60 20.92 8.73 -17.84
N SER A 61 21.07 10.00 -17.50
CA SER A 61 21.67 10.48 -16.26
C SER A 61 20.62 10.67 -15.18
N SER A 62 21.05 10.99 -13.95
CA SER A 62 20.13 11.36 -12.87
C SER A 62 19.31 12.62 -13.16
N GLN A 63 19.75 13.48 -14.09
CA GLN A 63 19.02 14.69 -14.49
C GLN A 63 17.81 14.39 -15.38
N ASP A 64 17.76 13.20 -15.99
CA ASP A 64 16.66 12.77 -16.87
C ASP A 64 15.49 12.11 -16.09
N TRP A 65 15.58 12.08 -14.76
CA TRP A 65 14.66 11.39 -13.87
C TRP A 65 13.91 12.38 -12.98
N ILE A 66 12.60 12.26 -12.96
CA ILE A 66 11.73 12.95 -12.00
C ILE A 66 11.25 11.86 -11.01
N PRO A 67 11.91 11.70 -9.85
CA PRO A 67 11.57 10.64 -8.92
C PRO A 67 10.16 10.86 -8.36
N VAL A 68 9.33 9.83 -8.46
CA VAL A 68 7.99 9.77 -7.89
C VAL A 68 7.92 8.60 -6.92
N GLY A 69 7.26 8.76 -5.78
CA GLY A 69 7.27 7.74 -4.73
C GLY A 69 5.95 7.01 -4.56
N VAL A 70 6.00 5.89 -3.85
CA VAL A 70 4.81 5.27 -3.26
C VAL A 70 4.66 5.77 -1.82
N THR A 71 3.45 6.19 -1.45
CA THR A 71 3.12 6.53 -0.05
C THR A 71 2.25 5.43 0.53
N ILE A 72 2.69 4.81 1.61
CA ILE A 72 1.93 3.79 2.35
C ILE A 72 1.56 4.39 3.71
N LYS A 73 0.27 4.58 3.97
CA LYS A 73 -0.20 5.19 5.21
C LYS A 73 -0.22 4.19 6.37
N THR A 74 -0.40 4.73 7.57
CA THR A 74 -0.38 4.03 8.85
C THR A 74 -1.20 2.74 8.83
N GLY A 75 -0.61 1.66 9.35
CA GLY A 75 -1.24 0.35 9.51
C GLY A 75 -1.52 -0.41 8.22
N ALA A 76 -1.21 0.15 7.05
CA ALA A 76 -1.42 -0.52 5.78
C ALA A 76 -0.42 -1.66 5.58
N SER A 77 -0.85 -2.68 4.83
CA SER A 77 -0.07 -3.89 4.60
C SER A 77 -0.01 -4.24 3.12
N ILE A 78 1.20 -4.50 2.64
CA ILE A 78 1.51 -4.90 1.28
C ILE A 78 1.84 -6.39 1.26
N GLY A 79 1.03 -7.17 0.53
CA GLY A 79 1.17 -8.61 0.43
C GLY A 79 2.47 -9.05 -0.24
N ALA A 80 2.80 -10.33 -0.09
CA ALA A 80 4.00 -10.91 -0.70
C ALA A 80 3.97 -10.76 -2.22
N ASN A 81 5.11 -10.43 -2.83
CA ASN A 81 5.26 -10.31 -4.28
C ASN A 81 4.27 -9.33 -4.95
N ALA A 82 3.72 -8.36 -4.20
CA ALA A 82 2.90 -7.30 -4.75
C ALA A 82 3.78 -6.15 -5.28
N THR A 83 3.33 -5.45 -6.31
CA THR A 83 4.01 -4.30 -6.90
C THR A 83 3.12 -3.07 -6.82
N CYS A 84 3.60 -2.00 -6.18
CA CYS A 84 2.96 -0.69 -6.20
C CYS A 84 3.70 0.22 -7.17
N ILE A 85 3.03 0.62 -8.25
CA ILE A 85 3.60 1.46 -9.31
C ILE A 85 3.47 2.92 -8.91
N ALA A 86 4.58 3.62 -8.70
CA ALA A 86 4.56 5.04 -8.40
C ALA A 86 4.03 5.91 -9.57
N PRO A 87 3.38 7.05 -9.27
CA PRO A 87 2.98 7.51 -7.94
C PRO A 87 1.64 6.89 -7.51
N VAL A 88 1.61 6.22 -6.34
CA VAL A 88 0.35 5.77 -5.72
C VAL A 88 0.38 5.95 -4.21
N VAL A 89 -0.79 6.21 -3.65
CA VAL A 89 -1.06 6.24 -2.20
C VAL A 89 -1.85 5.01 -1.80
N VAL A 90 -1.35 4.26 -0.82
CA VAL A 90 -2.09 3.20 -0.14
C VAL A 90 -2.60 3.74 1.19
N GLY A 91 -3.92 3.81 1.31
CA GLY A 91 -4.64 4.38 2.45
C GLY A 91 -4.40 3.65 3.77
N GLU A 92 -4.80 4.29 4.86
CA GLU A 92 -4.62 3.77 6.23
C GLU A 92 -5.32 2.43 6.38
N TRP A 93 -4.65 1.48 7.03
CA TRP A 93 -5.17 0.13 7.28
C TRP A 93 -5.62 -0.64 6.03
N ALA A 94 -5.28 -0.17 4.84
CA ALA A 94 -5.57 -0.87 3.60
C ALA A 94 -4.71 -2.14 3.50
N LEU A 95 -5.24 -3.15 2.82
CA LEU A 95 -4.58 -4.43 2.61
C LEU A 95 -4.45 -4.70 1.11
N VAL A 96 -3.21 -4.71 0.62
CA VAL A 96 -2.89 -5.14 -0.74
C VAL A 96 -2.59 -6.64 -0.68
N GLY A 97 -3.37 -7.44 -1.42
CA GLY A 97 -3.17 -8.89 -1.48
C GLY A 97 -1.87 -9.28 -2.17
N SER A 98 -1.38 -10.47 -1.87
CA SER A 98 -0.17 -11.02 -2.49
C SER A 98 -0.30 -11.10 -4.02
N GLY A 99 0.78 -10.78 -4.73
CA GLY A 99 0.84 -10.78 -6.20
C GLY A 99 0.04 -9.66 -6.88
N ALA A 100 -0.56 -8.73 -6.14
CA ALA A 100 -1.32 -7.64 -6.73
C ALA A 100 -0.41 -6.58 -7.39
N VAL A 101 -0.90 -5.95 -8.46
CA VAL A 101 -0.24 -4.82 -9.12
C VAL A 101 -1.09 -3.57 -8.94
N VAL A 102 -0.69 -2.71 -8.02
CA VAL A 102 -1.39 -1.48 -7.66
C VAL A 102 -0.97 -0.38 -8.63
N THR A 103 -1.93 0.12 -9.41
CA THR A 103 -1.73 1.13 -10.46
C THR A 103 -2.49 2.43 -10.19
N LYS A 104 -3.25 2.50 -9.09
CA LYS A 104 -4.06 3.64 -8.66
C LYS A 104 -4.08 3.67 -7.13
N ASP A 105 -4.41 4.83 -6.57
CA ASP A 105 -4.58 4.99 -5.13
C ASP A 105 -5.57 3.98 -4.55
N VAL A 106 -5.25 3.47 -3.37
CA VAL A 106 -6.04 2.50 -2.62
C VAL A 106 -6.67 3.23 -1.44
N PRO A 107 -8.02 3.23 -1.30
CA PRO A 107 -8.68 3.87 -0.18
C PRO A 107 -8.29 3.29 1.18
N ASN A 108 -8.49 4.07 2.24
CA ASN A 108 -8.39 3.58 3.62
C ASN A 108 -9.26 2.33 3.80
N PHE A 109 -8.78 1.35 4.57
CA PHE A 109 -9.48 0.10 4.87
C PHE A 109 -9.82 -0.78 3.65
N ALA A 110 -9.38 -0.44 2.43
CA ALA A 110 -9.68 -1.25 1.26
C ALA A 110 -8.82 -2.51 1.21
N LEU A 111 -9.43 -3.65 0.87
CA LEU A 111 -8.74 -4.85 0.42
C LEU A 111 -8.72 -4.90 -1.11
N VAL A 112 -7.53 -4.79 -1.70
CA VAL A 112 -7.32 -4.85 -3.15
C VAL A 112 -6.53 -6.08 -3.56
N VAL A 113 -6.90 -6.69 -4.69
CA VAL A 113 -6.19 -7.86 -5.27
C VAL A 113 -6.16 -7.80 -6.79
N GLY A 114 -5.25 -8.57 -7.40
CA GLY A 114 -5.18 -8.76 -8.85
C GLY A 114 -4.23 -7.82 -9.59
N ASN A 115 -4.17 -7.97 -10.92
CA ASN A 115 -3.36 -7.16 -11.83
C ASN A 115 -4.21 -6.76 -13.05
N PRO A 116 -4.64 -5.48 -13.18
CA PRO A 116 -4.46 -4.41 -12.18
C PRO A 116 -5.29 -4.67 -10.92
N ALA A 117 -4.81 -4.19 -9.78
CA ALA A 117 -5.46 -4.38 -8.50
C ALA A 117 -6.82 -3.68 -8.45
N LYS A 118 -7.83 -4.36 -7.88
CA LYS A 118 -9.19 -3.83 -7.68
C LYS A 118 -9.65 -4.10 -6.25
N ARG A 119 -10.41 -3.17 -5.67
CA ARG A 119 -11.07 -3.35 -4.37
C ARG A 119 -12.08 -4.49 -4.49
N ILE A 120 -11.95 -5.48 -3.60
CA ILE A 120 -12.90 -6.60 -3.50
C ILE A 120 -13.73 -6.54 -2.22
N ARG A 121 -13.19 -5.96 -1.14
CA ARG A 121 -13.83 -5.83 0.18
C ARG A 121 -13.25 -4.66 0.96
N TRP A 122 -13.87 -4.38 2.10
CA TRP A 122 -13.29 -3.60 3.19
C TRP A 122 -12.64 -4.53 4.23
N VAL A 123 -11.64 -4.04 4.96
CA VAL A 123 -10.96 -4.70 6.08
C VAL A 123 -10.93 -3.79 7.30
N GLY A 124 -10.97 -4.36 8.50
CA GLY A 124 -10.76 -3.60 9.74
C GLY A 124 -9.29 -3.45 10.11
N LYS A 125 -8.99 -2.74 11.20
CA LYS A 125 -7.62 -2.61 11.73
C LYS A 125 -6.96 -3.95 12.07
N ALA A 126 -7.76 -4.98 12.34
CA ALA A 126 -7.30 -6.36 12.53
C ALA A 126 -6.84 -7.06 11.24
N GLY A 127 -6.98 -6.43 10.07
CA GLY A 127 -6.64 -6.99 8.75
C GLY A 127 -7.64 -8.01 8.21
N MET A 128 -8.72 -8.29 8.94
CA MET A 128 -9.78 -9.20 8.52
C MET A 128 -10.82 -8.48 7.65
N PRO A 129 -11.35 -9.14 6.60
CA PRO A 129 -12.48 -8.60 5.85
C PRO A 129 -13.65 -8.29 6.78
N LEU A 130 -14.23 -7.11 6.64
CA LEU A 130 -15.39 -6.73 7.43
C LEU A 130 -16.64 -7.50 6.98
N GLU A 131 -17.54 -7.73 7.92
CA GLU A 131 -18.83 -8.37 7.69
C GLU A 131 -19.95 -7.33 7.65
N PRO A 132 -21.05 -7.57 6.90
CA PRO A 132 -22.21 -6.68 6.93
C PRO A 132 -22.77 -6.53 8.36
N GLY A 133 -23.02 -5.29 8.78
CA GLY A 133 -23.68 -4.97 10.04
C GLY A 133 -25.21 -4.93 9.92
N GLU A 134 -25.85 -4.33 10.92
CA GLU A 134 -27.33 -4.31 11.03
C GLU A 134 -28.02 -3.39 10.00
N ALA A 135 -27.30 -2.42 9.42
CA ALA A 135 -27.85 -1.46 8.47
C ALA A 135 -27.02 -1.41 7.16
N PRO A 136 -27.64 -1.04 6.02
CA PRO A 136 -26.92 -0.89 4.75
C PRO A 136 -25.74 0.08 4.86
N GLY A 137 -24.59 -0.32 4.34
CA GLY A 137 -23.36 0.48 4.41
C GLY A 137 -22.66 0.45 5.78
N ILE A 138 -23.23 -0.23 6.78
CA ILE A 138 -22.56 -0.51 8.06
C ILE A 138 -21.87 -1.86 7.97
N PHE A 139 -20.65 -1.89 8.49
CA PHE A 139 -19.81 -3.08 8.56
C PHE A 139 -19.28 -3.26 9.98
N VAL A 140 -19.01 -4.51 10.36
CA VAL A 140 -18.45 -4.88 11.66
C VAL A 140 -17.17 -5.67 11.47
N CYS A 141 -16.16 -5.38 12.28
CA CYS A 141 -14.97 -6.22 12.34
C CYS A 141 -15.26 -7.50 13.12
N PRO A 142 -15.05 -8.70 12.54
CA PRO A 142 -15.33 -9.97 13.23
C PRO A 142 -14.35 -10.26 14.39
N VAL A 143 -13.29 -9.46 14.54
CA VAL A 143 -12.26 -9.63 15.57
C VAL A 143 -12.40 -8.62 16.70
N SER A 144 -12.49 -7.33 16.37
CA SER A 144 -12.56 -6.24 17.37
C SER A 144 -13.98 -5.81 17.71
N SER A 145 -14.98 -6.24 16.95
CA SER A 145 -16.35 -5.73 17.01
C SER A 145 -16.50 -4.22 16.73
N GLU A 146 -15.43 -3.55 16.27
CA GLU A 146 -15.48 -2.15 15.82
C GLU A 146 -16.42 -2.02 14.61
N LEU A 147 -17.15 -0.91 14.56
CA LEU A 147 -18.10 -0.60 13.50
C LEU A 147 -17.49 0.38 12.50
N TYR A 148 -17.88 0.22 11.24
CA TYR A 148 -17.46 1.05 10.13
C TYR A 148 -18.65 1.43 9.26
N GLN A 149 -18.59 2.60 8.63
CA GLN A 149 -19.62 3.11 7.74
C GLN A 149 -19.02 3.49 6.39
N GLU A 150 -19.57 2.95 5.30
CA GLU A 150 -19.26 3.39 3.94
C GLU A 150 -20.10 4.63 3.62
N ILE A 151 -19.43 5.77 3.52
CA ILE A 151 -20.07 7.07 3.26
C ILE A 151 -20.03 7.46 1.78
N SER A 152 -19.12 6.85 1.01
CA SER A 152 -19.10 6.93 -0.45
C SER A 152 -18.45 5.67 -1.05
N PRO A 153 -18.56 5.40 -2.37
CA PRO A 153 -18.04 4.18 -2.98
C PRO A 153 -16.55 3.88 -2.75
N ASN A 154 -15.75 4.86 -2.33
CA ASN A 154 -14.32 4.72 -2.05
C ASN A 154 -13.95 5.28 -0.67
N GLU A 155 -14.89 5.39 0.25
CA GLU A 155 -14.65 6.00 1.56
C GLU A 155 -15.38 5.23 2.66
N LEU A 156 -14.57 4.65 3.56
CA LEU A 156 -15.02 3.97 4.75
C LEU A 156 -14.45 4.70 5.97
N VAL A 157 -15.32 5.00 6.94
CA VAL A 157 -14.94 5.62 8.21
C VAL A 157 -15.24 4.69 9.36
N GLU A 158 -14.39 4.70 10.38
CA GLU A 158 -14.66 4.02 11.65
C GLU A 158 -15.70 4.81 12.45
N VAL A 159 -16.69 4.12 12.99
CA VAL A 159 -17.74 4.71 13.82
C VAL A 159 -17.23 4.78 15.26
N VAL A 160 -16.73 5.94 15.65
CA VAL A 160 -16.31 6.18 17.04
C VAL A 160 -17.55 6.31 17.91
N GLN A 161 -17.75 5.37 18.82
CA GLN A 161 -18.79 5.47 19.85
C GLN A 161 -18.36 6.53 20.87
N SER A 162 -19.14 7.60 20.99
CA SER A 162 -19.03 8.63 22.03
C SER A 162 -19.54 8.16 23.38
#